data_AF-A0A2T1F574-F1
#
_entry.id   AF-A0A2T1F574-F1
#
_cell.length_a   1.000
_cell.length_b   1.000
_cell.length_c   1.000
_cell.angle_alpha   90.00
_cell.angle_beta   90.00
_cell.angle_gamma   90.00
#
_symmetry.space_group_name_H-M   'P 1'
#
loop_
_entity.id
_entity.type
_entity.pdbx_description
1 polymer ?
#
loop_
_entity_poly.entity_id
_entity_poly.type
_entity_poly.pdbx_seq_one_letter_code
_entity_poly.pdbx_strand_id
1 'polypeptide(L)'
;MTNQLAAKIVCQNPECQAPNPVSHNFCAHCRTAIPKVYLWTVGEDASSLKVGQMLANNRYIVVNSRVLLDTKPGWQPEVVERVPEYITPYLRLIGHRPHVPQVYGSISLNRSGRRTTTLWLLEKAPIYSEGLGAAFAGRLMPELNESWKTAGSMRQLNWLWQIANLWDSMQAEGVNKTLLHPEVLRVEGGLLRTIEFMPNGETPPKLAELGKLWKMWQKQARIG
;
A
#
# COMPACT_ATOMS: atom_id res chain seq x y z
N MET A 1 -5.47 -2.65 -23.70
CA MET A 1 -4.79 -1.46 -24.25
C MET A 1 -4.22 -0.69 -23.08
N THR A 2 -2.94 -0.91 -22.77
CA THR A 2 -2.25 -0.21 -21.67
C THR A 2 -2.05 1.23 -22.11
N ASN A 3 -2.81 2.13 -21.49
CA ASN A 3 -2.58 3.56 -21.60
C ASN A 3 -1.19 3.82 -21.00
N GLN A 4 -0.16 3.82 -21.84
CA GLN A 4 1.18 4.24 -21.42
C GLN A 4 1.04 5.70 -21.04
N LEU A 5 0.91 5.96 -19.75
CA LEU A 5 0.97 7.31 -19.22
C LEU A 5 2.24 7.94 -19.78
N ALA A 6 2.11 9.00 -20.59
CA ALA A 6 3.21 9.79 -21.13
C ALA A 6 3.92 10.63 -20.04
N ALA A 7 3.90 10.13 -18.81
CA ALA A 7 4.50 10.72 -17.64
C ALA A 7 6.00 10.49 -17.65
N LYS A 8 6.73 11.48 -17.14
CA LYS A 8 8.17 11.44 -16.98
C LYS A 8 8.51 11.20 -15.51
N ILE A 9 9.59 10.48 -15.26
CA ILE A 9 10.20 10.28 -13.94
C ILE A 9 11.61 10.86 -13.93
N VAL A 10 11.93 11.61 -12.88
CA VAL A 10 13.20 12.31 -12.70
C VAL A 10 14.24 11.34 -12.14
N CYS A 11 15.45 11.37 -12.71
CA CYS A 11 16.57 10.59 -12.18
C CYS A 11 16.88 11.01 -10.73
N GLN A 12 17.04 10.03 -9.84
CA GLN A 12 17.37 10.28 -8.43
C GLN A 12 18.81 10.76 -8.19
N ASN A 13 19.70 10.64 -9.18
CA ASN A 13 21.07 11.13 -9.04
C ASN A 13 21.07 12.67 -9.00
N PRO A 14 21.52 13.31 -7.90
CA PRO A 14 21.54 14.76 -7.76
C PRO A 14 22.32 15.49 -8.85
N GLU A 15 23.38 14.87 -9.39
CA GLU A 15 24.22 15.45 -10.45
C GLU A 15 23.60 15.32 -11.86
N CYS A 16 22.51 14.56 -12.01
CA CYS A 16 21.89 14.29 -13.31
C CYS A 16 20.49 14.89 -13.39
N GLN A 17 19.56 14.41 -12.54
CA GLN A 17 18.15 14.82 -12.52
C GLN A 17 17.43 14.83 -13.89
N ALA A 18 17.97 14.13 -14.89
CA ALA A 18 17.37 14.11 -16.23
C ALA A 18 15.98 13.45 -16.18
N PRO A 19 15.00 13.95 -16.95
CA PRO A 19 13.69 13.32 -17.07
C PRO A 19 13.78 12.06 -17.95
N ASN A 20 13.07 11.00 -17.56
CA ASN A 20 13.02 9.72 -18.27
C ASN A 20 11.58 9.26 -18.44
N PRO A 21 11.24 8.45 -19.46
CA PRO A 21 9.96 7.75 -19.50
C PRO A 21 9.74 6.90 -18.24
N VAL A 22 8.51 6.83 -17.74
CA VAL A 22 8.18 5.99 -16.56
C VAL A 22 8.51 4.52 -16.78
N SER A 23 8.51 4.01 -18.01
CA SER A 23 8.91 2.62 -18.32
C SER A 23 10.40 2.33 -18.19
N HIS A 24 11.27 3.35 -18.02
CA HIS A 24 12.70 3.15 -17.94
C HIS A 24 13.14 2.74 -16.52
N ASN A 25 13.84 1.61 -16.42
CA ASN A 25 14.49 1.14 -15.18
C ASN A 25 15.82 1.85 -14.88
N PHE A 26 16.47 2.41 -15.91
CA PHE A 26 17.74 3.13 -15.80
C PHE A 26 17.65 4.47 -16.51
N CYS A 27 18.33 5.47 -15.97
CA CYS A 27 18.40 6.78 -16.61
C CYS A 27 19.07 6.68 -17.98
N ALA A 28 18.46 7.30 -18.99
CA ALA A 28 18.99 7.35 -20.34
C ALA A 28 20.32 8.14 -20.43
N HIS A 29 20.54 9.08 -19.51
CA HIS A 29 21.71 9.95 -19.48
C HIS A 29 22.86 9.38 -18.64
N CYS A 30 22.64 9.11 -17.35
CA CYS A 30 23.71 8.71 -16.42
C CYS A 30 23.66 7.23 -15.99
N ARG A 31 22.74 6.43 -16.55
CA ARG A 31 22.57 5.00 -16.26
C ARG A 31 22.23 4.64 -14.80
N THR A 32 22.07 5.60 -13.89
CA THR A 32 21.58 5.36 -12.53
C THR A 32 20.22 4.67 -12.56
N ALA A 33 20.04 3.64 -11.74
CA ALA A 33 18.75 2.96 -11.59
C ALA A 33 17.67 3.95 -11.12
N ILE A 34 16.47 3.85 -11.70
CA ILE A 34 15.33 4.70 -11.38
C ILE A 34 14.35 3.88 -10.54
N PRO A 35 14.27 4.10 -9.22
CA PRO A 35 13.33 3.38 -8.39
C PRO A 35 11.89 3.76 -8.77
N LYS A 36 11.01 2.76 -8.80
CA LYS A 36 9.56 2.95 -8.94
C LYS A 36 8.92 2.87 -7.58
N VAL A 37 8.60 4.02 -7.01
CA VAL A 37 7.97 4.11 -5.69
C VAL A 37 6.47 4.23 -5.88
N TYR A 38 5.77 3.10 -5.76
CA TYR A 38 4.31 3.07 -5.73
C TYR A 38 3.81 3.29 -4.31
N LEU A 39 2.79 4.14 -4.18
CA LEU A 39 2.27 4.60 -2.91
C LEU A 39 0.77 4.35 -2.84
N TRP A 40 0.30 3.81 -1.72
CA TRP A 40 -1.13 3.70 -1.42
C TRP A 40 -1.62 4.99 -0.77
N THR A 41 -2.79 5.49 -1.17
CA THR A 41 -3.38 6.71 -0.60
C THR A 41 -4.42 6.39 0.46
N VAL A 42 -4.34 7.05 1.61
CA VAL A 42 -5.34 7.00 2.68
C VAL A 42 -5.85 8.41 3.00
N GLY A 43 -7.14 8.52 3.36
CA GLY A 43 -7.82 9.78 3.60
C GLY A 43 -9.15 9.87 2.83
N GLU A 44 -9.97 10.86 3.20
CA GLU A 44 -11.36 11.01 2.72
C GLU A 44 -11.48 11.06 1.18
N ASP A 45 -10.62 11.83 0.52
CA ASP A 45 -10.66 12.01 -0.93
C ASP A 45 -9.88 10.93 -1.72
N ALA A 46 -9.28 9.93 -1.05
CA ALA A 46 -8.38 8.96 -1.69
C ALA A 46 -9.06 8.22 -2.86
N SER A 47 -10.31 7.81 -2.67
CA SER A 47 -11.12 7.09 -3.66
C SER A 47 -11.62 7.97 -4.82
N SER A 48 -11.50 9.29 -4.71
CA SER A 48 -11.97 10.25 -5.73
C SER A 48 -10.91 10.60 -6.78
N LEU A 49 -9.67 10.14 -6.57
CA LEU A 49 -8.53 10.39 -7.46
C LEU A 49 -8.74 9.71 -8.82
N LYS A 50 -8.44 10.44 -9.90
CA LYS A 50 -8.61 9.93 -11.27
C LYS A 50 -7.28 9.44 -11.83
N VAL A 51 -7.26 8.27 -12.47
CA VAL A 51 -6.06 7.76 -13.16
C VAL A 51 -5.56 8.79 -14.19
N GLY A 52 -4.26 9.05 -14.19
CA GLY A 52 -3.60 10.07 -15.00
C GLY A 52 -3.54 11.47 -14.37
N GLN A 53 -4.23 11.70 -13.25
CA GLN A 53 -4.17 12.97 -12.52
C GLN A 53 -2.78 13.16 -11.90
N MET A 54 -2.22 14.36 -12.07
CA MET A 54 -1.00 14.81 -11.39
C MET A 54 -1.35 15.53 -10.09
N LEU A 55 -0.59 15.27 -9.02
CA LEU A 55 -0.79 15.81 -7.68
C LEU A 55 0.52 16.43 -7.15
N ALA A 56 0.39 17.33 -6.16
CA ALA A 56 1.49 18.00 -5.46
C ALA A 56 2.58 18.53 -6.41
N ASN A 57 2.23 19.54 -7.21
CA ASN A 57 3.15 20.20 -8.15
C ASN A 57 3.85 19.22 -9.11
N ASN A 58 3.05 18.33 -9.73
CA ASN A 58 3.51 17.32 -10.69
C ASN A 58 4.53 16.34 -10.11
N ARG A 59 4.43 16.00 -8.82
CA ARG A 59 5.28 14.97 -8.21
C ARG A 59 4.66 13.59 -8.30
N TYR A 60 3.39 13.46 -7.95
CA TYR A 60 2.74 12.16 -7.91
C TYR A 60 1.75 12.02 -9.07
N ILE A 61 1.78 10.88 -9.75
CA ILE A 61 0.78 10.55 -10.77
C ILE A 61 -0.09 9.39 -10.31
N VAL A 62 -1.41 9.52 -10.46
CA VAL A 62 -2.35 8.43 -10.18
C VAL A 62 -2.24 7.37 -11.28
N VAL A 63 -1.79 6.17 -10.93
CA VAL A 63 -1.61 5.06 -11.89
C VAL A 63 -2.72 4.01 -11.79
N ASN A 64 -3.40 3.93 -10.64
CA ASN A 64 -4.54 3.06 -10.39
C ASN A 64 -5.43 3.67 -9.30
N SER A 65 -6.58 3.06 -9.03
CA SER A 65 -7.44 3.44 -7.89
C SER A 65 -6.62 3.45 -6.60
N ARG A 66 -6.53 4.60 -5.94
CA ARG A 66 -5.75 4.85 -4.71
C ARG A 66 -4.25 4.52 -4.78
N VAL A 67 -3.69 4.33 -5.98
CA VAL A 67 -2.26 4.07 -6.17
C VAL A 67 -1.61 5.21 -6.95
N LEU A 68 -0.58 5.80 -6.34
CA LEU A 68 0.26 6.81 -6.96
C LEU A 68 1.63 6.22 -7.32
N LEU A 69 2.29 6.82 -8.32
CA LEU A 69 3.71 6.68 -8.56
C LEU A 69 4.40 8.02 -8.22
N ASP A 70 5.46 7.97 -7.41
CA ASP A 70 6.35 9.13 -7.24
C ASP A 70 7.24 9.30 -8.47
N THR A 71 7.09 10.43 -9.16
CA THR A 71 7.89 10.79 -10.34
C THR A 71 9.18 11.52 -9.99
N LYS A 72 9.41 11.84 -8.72
CA LYS A 72 10.62 12.51 -8.20
C LYS A 72 11.14 11.82 -6.93
N PRO A 73 11.44 10.50 -6.98
CA PRO A 73 11.78 9.72 -5.78
C PRO A 73 13.10 10.14 -5.12
N GLY A 74 13.98 10.87 -5.83
CA GLY A 74 15.21 11.43 -5.26
C GLY A 74 14.99 12.69 -4.40
N TRP A 75 13.77 13.23 -4.36
CA TRP A 75 13.45 14.42 -3.57
C TRP A 75 12.71 14.02 -2.29
N GLN A 76 13.02 14.68 -1.19
CA GLN A 76 12.37 14.40 0.09
C GLN A 76 10.85 14.71 -0.01
N PRO A 77 9.98 13.81 0.49
CA PRO A 77 8.54 14.08 0.64
C PRO A 77 8.28 15.34 1.49
N GLU A 78 7.11 15.95 1.31
CA GLU A 78 6.69 17.06 2.16
C GLU A 78 6.56 16.57 3.62
N VAL A 79 7.14 17.35 4.54
CA VAL A 79 7.09 17.10 5.98
C VAL A 79 5.77 17.66 6.53
N VAL A 80 5.11 16.91 7.42
CA VAL A 80 3.88 17.34 8.08
C VAL A 80 4.20 17.77 9.50
N GLU A 81 3.71 18.93 9.92
CA GLU A 81 3.89 19.42 11.29
C GLU A 81 3.15 18.58 12.34
N ARG A 82 2.00 17.99 11.96
CA ARG A 82 1.17 17.19 12.86
C ARG A 82 0.68 15.90 12.20
N VAL A 83 0.98 14.77 12.83
CA VAL A 83 0.47 13.45 12.45
C VAL A 83 -0.90 13.23 13.11
N PRO A 84 -1.97 12.94 12.35
CA PRO A 84 -3.28 12.66 12.92
C PRO A 84 -3.32 11.26 13.55
N GLU A 85 -4.24 11.06 14.49
CA GLU A 85 -4.33 9.82 15.29
C GLU A 85 -4.47 8.56 14.44
N TYR A 86 -5.22 8.61 13.34
CA TYR A 86 -5.41 7.45 12.45
C TYR A 86 -4.14 7.04 11.68
N ILE A 87 -3.10 7.89 11.69
CA ILE A 87 -1.79 7.59 11.08
C ILE A 87 -0.79 7.04 12.12
N THR A 88 -0.96 7.38 13.40
CA THR A 88 -0.10 6.94 14.50
C THR A 88 0.16 5.42 14.52
N PRO A 89 -0.84 4.53 14.27
CA PRO A 89 -0.60 3.09 14.24
C PRO A 89 0.47 2.67 13.22
N TYR A 90 0.57 3.33 12.06
CA TYR A 90 1.62 3.01 11.07
C TYR A 90 3.03 3.34 11.56
N LEU A 91 3.16 4.39 12.37
CA LEU A 91 4.44 4.79 12.96
C LEU A 91 4.86 3.83 14.08
N ARG A 92 3.91 3.38 14.90
CA ARG A 92 4.19 2.48 16.04
C ARG A 92 4.37 1.02 15.63
N LEU A 93 3.63 0.56 14.61
CA LEU A 93 3.73 -0.81 14.09
C LEU A 93 4.87 -1.02 13.09
N ILE A 94 5.77 -0.04 12.94
CA ILE A 94 6.93 -0.06 12.06
C ILE A 94 7.82 -1.31 12.23
N GLY A 95 7.84 -1.92 13.43
CA GLY A 95 8.56 -3.17 13.71
C GLY A 95 8.00 -4.40 13.01
N HIS A 96 6.76 -4.35 12.52
CA HIS A 96 6.07 -5.45 11.83
C HIS A 96 6.28 -5.43 10.31
N ARG A 97 7.25 -4.68 9.80
CA ARG A 97 7.65 -4.78 8.39
C ARG A 97 8.11 -6.21 8.06
N PRO A 98 7.78 -6.77 6.89
CA PRO A 98 7.07 -6.14 5.77
C PRO A 98 5.54 -6.32 5.79
N HIS A 99 4.95 -6.81 6.88
CA HIS A 99 3.51 -7.07 6.97
C HIS A 99 2.66 -5.81 6.94
N VAL A 100 3.20 -4.68 7.43
CA VAL A 100 2.50 -3.40 7.48
C VAL A 100 3.13 -2.36 6.55
N PRO A 101 2.33 -1.51 5.90
CA PRO A 101 2.83 -0.40 5.10
C PRO A 101 3.33 0.73 6.02
N GLN A 102 4.04 1.70 5.44
CA GLN A 102 4.71 2.75 6.20
C GLN A 102 4.35 4.13 5.68
N VAL A 103 4.35 5.12 6.57
CA VAL A 103 4.12 6.51 6.18
C VAL A 103 5.27 7.01 5.31
N TYR A 104 4.93 7.44 4.09
CA TYR A 104 5.87 8.04 3.14
C TYR A 104 5.83 9.58 3.19
N GLY A 105 4.64 10.14 3.29
CA GLY A 105 4.42 11.59 3.29
C GLY A 105 2.94 11.93 3.22
N SER A 106 2.62 13.20 2.96
CA SER A 106 1.26 13.64 2.74
C SER A 106 1.15 14.61 1.56
N ILE A 107 -0.07 14.84 1.09
CA ILE A 107 -0.40 15.85 0.10
C ILE A 107 -1.65 16.62 0.53
N SER A 108 -1.60 17.94 0.40
CA SER A 108 -2.78 18.78 0.59
C SER A 108 -3.56 18.90 -0.72
N LEU A 109 -4.84 18.55 -0.70
CA LEU A 109 -5.75 18.71 -1.83
C LEU A 109 -6.59 19.97 -1.65
N ASN A 110 -6.31 20.97 -2.49
CA ASN A 110 -7.14 22.17 -2.59
C ASN A 110 -8.20 21.93 -3.67
N ARG A 111 -9.45 21.76 -3.26
CA ARG A 111 -10.60 21.68 -4.17
C ARG A 111 -11.33 23.02 -4.13
N SER A 112 -11.53 23.66 -5.28
CA SER A 112 -12.26 24.92 -5.39
C SER A 112 -13.60 24.82 -4.66
N GLY A 113 -13.80 25.68 -3.65
CA GLY A 113 -15.03 25.75 -2.86
C GLY A 113 -15.21 24.67 -1.77
N ARG A 114 -14.19 23.86 -1.45
CA ARG A 114 -14.22 22.92 -0.32
C ARG A 114 -13.04 23.14 0.63
N ARG A 115 -13.18 22.64 1.85
CA ARG A 115 -12.10 22.59 2.84
C ARG A 115 -10.92 21.80 2.27
N THR A 116 -9.71 22.30 2.48
CA THR A 116 -8.47 21.55 2.17
C THR A 116 -8.47 20.24 2.93
N THR A 117 -8.31 19.13 2.19
CA THR A 117 -8.17 17.78 2.76
C THR A 117 -6.73 17.32 2.62
N THR A 118 -6.28 16.46 3.51
CA THR A 118 -4.94 15.88 3.47
C THR A 118 -5.06 14.41 3.12
N LEU A 119 -4.35 13.97 2.08
CA LEU A 119 -4.12 12.55 1.83
C LEU A 119 -2.76 12.16 2.39
N TRP A 120 -2.72 11.00 3.02
CA TRP A 120 -1.46 10.37 3.45
C TRP A 120 -1.05 9.30 2.45
N LEU A 121 0.25 9.22 2.21
CA LEU A 121 0.86 8.32 1.27
C LEU A 121 1.56 7.23 2.06
N LEU A 122 1.27 5.97 1.74
CA LEU A 122 1.89 4.82 2.35
C LEU A 122 2.82 4.12 1.35
N GLU A 123 4.09 3.98 1.70
CA GLU A 123 5.02 3.14 0.96
C GLU A 123 5.04 1.71 1.48
N LYS A 124 5.64 0.80 0.71
CA LYS A 124 5.71 -0.63 1.02
C LYS A 124 4.32 -1.26 1.27
N ALA A 125 3.26 -0.66 0.72
CA ALA A 125 2.00 -1.36 0.51
C ALA A 125 2.21 -2.57 -0.41
N PRO A 126 1.35 -3.60 -0.35
CA PRO A 126 1.43 -4.79 -1.19
C PRO A 126 1.00 -4.47 -2.63
N ILE A 127 1.83 -3.68 -3.32
CA ILE A 127 1.69 -3.23 -4.69
C ILE A 127 2.87 -3.80 -5.47
N TYR A 128 2.60 -4.41 -6.62
CA TYR A 128 3.63 -4.92 -7.49
C TYR A 128 4.55 -3.79 -7.98
N SER A 129 5.85 -3.98 -7.77
CA SER A 129 6.88 -3.21 -8.46
C SER A 129 7.05 -3.72 -9.90
N GLU A 130 7.77 -2.97 -10.74
CA GLU A 130 8.08 -3.38 -12.11
C GLU A 130 8.90 -4.68 -12.22
N GLY A 131 9.49 -5.17 -11.12
CA GLY A 131 10.33 -6.38 -11.11
C GLY A 131 9.61 -7.68 -11.49
N LEU A 132 8.28 -7.73 -11.39
CA LEU A 132 7.46 -8.89 -11.78
C LEU A 132 6.81 -8.75 -13.16
N GLY A 133 7.27 -7.76 -13.95
CA GLY A 133 6.82 -7.46 -15.31
C GLY A 133 5.94 -6.22 -15.37
N ALA A 134 6.12 -5.41 -16.42
CA ALA A 134 5.44 -4.13 -16.62
C ALA A 134 3.89 -4.23 -16.59
N ALA A 135 3.33 -5.40 -16.85
CA ALA A 135 1.88 -5.64 -16.82
C ALA A 135 1.26 -5.51 -15.42
N PHE A 136 2.03 -5.82 -14.37
CA PHE A 136 1.55 -5.83 -12.99
C PHE A 136 1.92 -4.58 -12.21
N ALA A 137 2.87 -3.79 -12.70
CA ALA A 137 3.38 -2.61 -12.01
C ALA A 137 2.26 -1.64 -11.58
N GLY A 138 2.25 -1.24 -10.31
CA GLY A 138 1.21 -0.36 -9.75
C GLY A 138 -0.14 -1.05 -9.50
N ARG A 139 -0.25 -2.37 -9.64
CA ARG A 139 -1.42 -3.15 -9.22
C ARG A 139 -1.22 -3.70 -7.82
N LEU A 140 -2.30 -3.79 -7.06
CA LEU A 140 -2.29 -4.52 -5.79
C LEU A 140 -1.94 -5.99 -6.02
N MET A 141 -1.23 -6.56 -5.06
CA MET A 141 -1.03 -8.01 -4.96
C MET A 141 -2.38 -8.73 -4.75
N PRO A 142 -2.44 -10.06 -4.93
CA PRO A 142 -3.68 -10.83 -4.78
C PRO A 142 -4.25 -10.75 -3.38
N GLU A 143 -5.58 -10.78 -3.31
CA GLU A 143 -6.29 -10.88 -2.03
C GLU A 143 -5.98 -12.21 -1.33
N LEU A 144 -6.01 -12.20 0.01
CA LEU A 144 -5.82 -13.41 0.79
C LEU A 144 -6.91 -14.45 0.47
N ASN A 145 -8.18 -14.03 0.37
CA ASN A 145 -9.33 -14.92 0.10
C ASN A 145 -9.25 -15.62 -1.28
N GLU A 146 -8.75 -14.94 -2.31
CA GLU A 146 -8.54 -15.49 -3.65
C GLU A 146 -7.43 -16.53 -3.63
N SER A 147 -6.32 -16.19 -2.96
CA SER A 147 -5.15 -17.06 -2.87
C SER A 147 -5.37 -18.25 -1.92
N TRP A 148 -6.22 -18.08 -0.92
CA TRP A 148 -6.60 -19.12 0.06
C TRP A 148 -7.15 -20.37 -0.61
N LYS A 149 -8.04 -20.20 -1.59
CA LYS A 149 -8.76 -21.29 -2.26
C LYS A 149 -7.86 -22.22 -3.07
N THR A 150 -6.69 -21.74 -3.50
CA THR A 150 -5.78 -22.48 -4.38
C THR A 150 -4.49 -22.90 -3.67
N ALA A 151 -4.15 -22.24 -2.56
CA ALA A 151 -2.97 -22.52 -1.76
C ALA A 151 -3.00 -23.92 -1.13
N GLY A 152 -1.82 -24.54 -1.01
CA GLY A 152 -1.65 -25.77 -0.24
C GLY A 152 -1.77 -25.52 1.27
N SER A 153 -2.07 -26.57 2.03
CA SER A 153 -2.40 -26.49 3.46
C SER A 153 -1.30 -25.82 4.30
N MET A 154 -0.02 -26.10 4.02
CA MET A 154 1.09 -25.47 4.73
C MET A 154 1.14 -23.95 4.51
N ARG A 155 0.80 -23.49 3.30
CA ARG A 155 0.76 -22.05 2.99
C ARG A 155 -0.41 -21.36 3.69
N GLN A 156 -1.58 -22.01 3.73
CA GLN A 156 -2.74 -21.54 4.49
C GLN A 156 -2.41 -21.40 5.99
N LEU A 157 -1.84 -22.44 6.60
CA LEU A 157 -1.42 -22.42 8.01
C LEU A 157 -0.39 -21.30 8.29
N ASN A 158 0.58 -21.12 7.39
CA ASN A 158 1.57 -20.05 7.51
C ASN A 158 0.93 -18.64 7.50
N TRP A 159 -0.10 -18.41 6.69
CA TRP A 159 -0.82 -17.14 6.71
C TRP A 159 -1.63 -16.95 7.99
N LEU A 160 -2.29 -17.99 8.50
CA LEU A 160 -2.99 -17.92 9.79
C LEU A 160 -2.03 -17.60 10.95
N TRP A 161 -0.85 -18.22 10.94
CA TRP A 161 0.20 -17.95 11.93
C TRP A 161 0.67 -16.49 11.89
N GLN A 162 0.88 -15.92 10.70
CA GLN A 162 1.20 -14.50 10.55
C GLN A 162 0.08 -13.58 11.05
N ILE A 163 -1.18 -13.90 10.76
CA ILE A 163 -2.34 -13.17 11.29
C ILE A 163 -2.33 -13.19 12.82
N ALA A 164 -2.08 -14.35 13.43
CA ALA A 164 -2.04 -14.50 14.88
C ALA A 164 -0.94 -13.64 15.52
N ASN A 165 0.27 -13.63 14.95
CA ASN A 165 1.39 -12.86 15.48
C ASN A 165 1.19 -11.34 15.42
N LEU A 166 0.42 -10.86 14.44
CA LEU A 166 0.10 -9.43 14.33
C LEU A 166 -0.97 -8.99 15.34
N TRP A 167 -1.76 -9.92 15.87
CA TRP A 167 -2.98 -9.62 16.61
C TRP A 167 -2.74 -8.69 17.82
N ASP A 168 -1.86 -9.07 18.73
CA ASP A 168 -1.68 -8.34 19.99
C ASP A 168 -1.13 -6.93 19.78
N SER A 169 -0.16 -6.79 18.87
CA SER A 169 0.41 -5.48 18.53
C SER A 169 -0.63 -4.58 17.85
N MET A 170 -1.40 -5.13 16.91
CA MET A 170 -2.48 -4.35 16.26
C MET A 170 -3.63 -4.05 17.22
N GLN A 171 -3.86 -4.88 18.24
CA GLN A 171 -4.86 -4.64 19.27
C GLN A 171 -4.44 -3.49 20.18
N ALA A 172 -3.18 -3.48 20.62
CA ALA A 172 -2.59 -2.39 21.39
C ALA A 172 -2.71 -1.03 20.68
N GLU A 173 -2.60 -1.01 19.35
CA GLU A 173 -2.79 0.19 18.53
C GLU A 173 -4.23 0.41 18.05
N GLY A 174 -5.19 -0.41 18.49
CA GLY A 174 -6.61 -0.23 18.18
C GLY A 174 -6.99 -0.45 16.71
N VAL A 175 -6.23 -1.27 15.97
CA VAL A 175 -6.43 -1.55 14.53
C VAL A 175 -6.54 -3.03 14.19
N ASN A 176 -6.65 -3.93 15.18
CA ASN A 176 -6.75 -5.39 14.95
C ASN A 176 -8.00 -5.80 14.18
N LYS A 177 -9.02 -4.95 14.07
CA LYS A 177 -10.12 -5.14 13.11
C LYS A 177 -9.61 -5.41 11.70
N THR A 178 -8.52 -4.76 11.26
CA THR A 178 -7.87 -5.00 9.96
C THR A 178 -7.66 -6.48 9.64
N LEU A 179 -7.26 -7.28 10.64
CA LEU A 179 -6.96 -8.71 10.47
C LEU A 179 -8.20 -9.58 10.24
N LEU A 180 -9.40 -9.02 10.46
CA LEU A 180 -10.68 -9.69 10.24
C LEU A 180 -11.29 -9.43 8.86
N HIS A 181 -10.66 -8.57 8.06
CA HIS A 181 -11.16 -8.06 6.79
C HIS A 181 -10.26 -8.54 5.63
N PRO A 182 -10.55 -9.70 5.00
CA PRO A 182 -9.74 -10.24 3.92
C PRO A 182 -9.50 -9.28 2.76
N GLU A 183 -10.42 -8.34 2.52
CA GLU A 183 -10.36 -7.32 1.47
C GLU A 183 -9.21 -6.32 1.64
N VAL A 184 -8.66 -6.15 2.86
CA VAL A 184 -7.47 -5.33 3.12
C VAL A 184 -6.20 -6.17 3.34
N LEU A 185 -6.33 -7.51 3.29
CA LEU A 185 -5.23 -8.46 3.39
C LEU A 185 -4.80 -8.92 2.00
N ARG A 186 -3.50 -8.84 1.74
CA ARG A 186 -2.86 -9.28 0.49
C ARG A 186 -1.77 -10.28 0.78
N VAL A 187 -1.40 -11.03 -0.25
CA VAL A 187 -0.33 -12.03 -0.14
C VAL A 187 0.73 -11.87 -1.22
N GLU A 188 1.98 -12.06 -0.80
CA GLU A 188 3.16 -12.12 -1.65
C GLU A 188 3.81 -13.49 -1.48
N GLY A 189 3.33 -14.48 -2.25
CA GLY A 189 3.71 -15.87 -2.03
C GLY A 189 3.31 -16.34 -0.63
N GLY A 190 4.29 -16.64 0.24
CA GLY A 190 4.03 -17.05 1.62
C GLY A 190 3.80 -15.88 2.59
N LEU A 191 4.06 -14.64 2.19
CA LEU A 191 4.01 -13.48 3.08
C LEU A 191 2.61 -12.84 3.08
N LEU A 192 2.05 -12.57 4.25
CA LEU A 192 0.84 -11.78 4.47
C LEU A 192 1.20 -10.30 4.62
N ARG A 193 0.42 -9.41 4.00
CA ARG A 193 0.60 -7.96 4.11
C ARG A 193 -0.75 -7.25 4.21
N THR A 194 -0.82 -6.14 4.95
CA THR A 194 -1.99 -5.25 5.00
C THR A 194 -1.82 -4.12 3.98
N ILE A 195 -2.92 -3.67 3.35
CA ILE A 195 -2.89 -2.50 2.46
C ILE A 195 -3.02 -1.21 3.28
N GLU A 196 -3.91 -1.24 4.26
CA GLU A 196 -4.22 -0.15 5.16
C GLU A 196 -4.81 -0.69 6.46
N PHE A 197 -4.81 0.14 7.49
CA PHE A 197 -5.41 -0.16 8.78
C PHE A 197 -6.86 0.31 8.86
N MET A 198 -7.68 -0.53 9.45
CA MET A 198 -9.05 -0.23 9.82
C MET A 198 -9.09 0.03 11.33
N PRO A 199 -9.43 1.25 11.77
CA PRO A 199 -9.57 1.52 13.20
C PRO A 199 -10.70 0.68 13.78
N ASN A 200 -10.52 0.26 15.03
CA ASN A 200 -11.57 -0.37 15.81
C ASN A 200 -12.70 0.64 16.03
N GLY A 201 -13.94 0.14 16.10
CA GLY A 201 -15.07 0.93 16.59
C GLY A 201 -15.10 0.96 18.12
N GLU A 202 -16.24 1.36 18.67
CA GLU A 202 -16.49 1.38 20.13
C GLU A 202 -16.27 0.01 20.80
N THR A 203 -16.46 -1.07 20.04
CA THR A 203 -16.25 -2.45 20.49
C THR A 203 -15.06 -3.07 19.77
N PRO A 204 -13.86 -3.06 20.39
CA PRO A 204 -12.68 -3.71 19.83
C PRO A 204 -12.90 -5.22 19.61
N PRO A 205 -12.47 -5.78 18.48
CA PRO A 205 -12.57 -7.20 18.24
C PRO A 205 -11.75 -8.01 19.24
N LYS A 206 -12.30 -9.14 19.67
CA LYS A 206 -11.64 -10.10 20.57
C LYS A 206 -10.99 -11.22 19.77
N LEU A 207 -9.99 -11.88 20.36
CA LEU A 207 -9.26 -12.97 19.70
C LEU A 207 -10.19 -14.10 19.21
N ALA A 208 -11.31 -14.33 19.92
CA ALA A 208 -12.34 -15.28 19.51
C ALA A 208 -12.93 -15.01 18.11
N GLU A 209 -12.94 -13.75 17.65
CA GLU A 209 -13.42 -13.38 16.31
C GLU A 209 -12.49 -13.93 15.21
N LEU A 210 -11.17 -14.03 15.46
CA LEU A 210 -10.27 -14.73 14.53
C LEU A 210 -10.66 -16.20 14.39
N GLY A 211 -10.94 -16.87 15.51
CA GLY A 211 -11.38 -18.26 15.51
C GLY A 211 -12.65 -18.48 14.69
N LYS A 212 -13.63 -17.56 14.79
CA LYS A 212 -14.86 -17.58 13.97
C LYS A 212 -14.55 -17.40 12.48
N LEU A 213 -13.70 -16.42 12.15
CA LEU A 213 -13.30 -16.15 10.76
C LEU A 213 -12.58 -17.36 10.15
N TRP A 214 -11.65 -17.96 10.87
CA TRP A 214 -10.90 -19.12 10.39
C TRP A 214 -11.79 -20.34 10.21
N LYS A 215 -12.78 -20.54 11.07
CA LYS A 215 -13.81 -21.58 10.89
C LYS A 215 -14.62 -21.37 9.60
N MET A 216 -14.85 -20.12 9.19
CA MET A 216 -15.48 -19.83 7.90
C MET A 216 -14.53 -20.14 6.73
N TRP A 217 -13.26 -19.74 6.83
CA TRP A 217 -12.27 -19.99 5.79
C TRP A 217 -11.96 -21.47 5.58
N GLN A 218 -12.05 -22.29 6.63
CA GLN A 218 -11.89 -23.74 6.55
C GLN A 218 -12.83 -24.36 5.49
N LYS A 219 -14.07 -23.87 5.36
CA LYS A 219 -15.04 -24.38 4.37
C LYS A 219 -14.62 -24.13 2.92
N GLN A 220 -13.74 -23.15 2.70
CA GLN A 220 -13.24 -22.76 1.39
C GLN A 220 -11.77 -23.16 1.19
N ALA A 221 -11.18 -23.86 2.17
CA ALA A 221 -9.82 -24.36 2.05
C ALA A 221 -9.78 -25.41 0.94
N ARG A 222 -8.74 -25.35 0.12
CA ARG A 222 -8.44 -26.40 -0.85
C ARG A 222 -8.46 -27.77 -0.15
N ILE A 223 -9.34 -28.66 -0.61
CA ILE A 223 -9.35 -30.05 -0.18
C ILE A 223 -8.07 -30.69 -0.72
N GLY A 224 -7.29 -31.28 0.19
CA GLY A 224 -6.03 -31.98 -0.12
C GLY A 224 -6.25 -33.16 -1.03
#